data_AF-A0A3D2Z1M4-F1
#
_entry.id   AF-A0A3D2Z1M4-F1
#
_cell.length_a   1.000
_cell.length_b   1.000
_cell.length_c   1.000
_cell.angle_alpha   90.00
_cell.angle_beta   90.00
_cell.angle_gamma   90.00
#
_symmetry.space_group_name_H-M   'P 1'
#
loop_
_entity.id
_entity.type
_entity.pdbx_description
1 polymer ?
#
loop_
_entity_poly.entity_id
_entity_poly.type
_entity_poly.pdbx_seq_one_letter_code
_entity_poly.pdbx_strand_id
1 'polypeptide(L)'
;LADLVTRGWQIEVADSVAQAGSGSLPLEEIPSIAITILPADISVAELAGRLRQGVPAVVGYIRDDHLHLDMRTIAEHEVADLIGALRAAANA
;
A
#
# COMPACT_ATOMS: atom_id res chain seq x y z
N LEU A 1 -9.79 7.76 -4.90
CA LEU A 1 -9.86 7.32 -3.49
C LEU A 1 -10.65 8.29 -2.59
N ALA A 2 -11.20 9.40 -3.10
CA ALA A 2 -12.00 10.34 -2.31
C ALA A 2 -13.19 9.68 -1.60
N ASP A 3 -13.75 8.64 -2.23
CA ASP A 3 -14.77 7.75 -1.67
C ASP A 3 -14.32 7.09 -0.37
N LEU A 4 -13.09 6.54 -0.32
CA LEU A 4 -12.54 5.92 0.88
C LEU A 4 -12.21 6.96 1.96
N VAL A 5 -11.69 8.12 1.56
CA VAL A 5 -11.45 9.24 2.50
C VAL A 5 -12.77 9.71 3.13
N THR A 6 -13.85 9.77 2.35
CA THR A 6 -15.19 10.10 2.87
C THR A 6 -15.71 9.03 3.85
N ARG A 7 -15.30 7.77 3.70
CA ARG A 7 -15.56 6.68 4.67
C ARG A 7 -14.70 6.78 5.93
N GLY A 8 -13.83 7.78 6.03
CA GLY A 8 -12.95 8.01 7.19
C GLY A 8 -11.57 7.37 7.07
N TRP A 9 -11.23 6.73 5.94
CA TRP A 9 -9.89 6.18 5.76
C TRP A 9 -8.86 7.32 5.63
N GLN A 10 -7.73 7.19 6.31
CA GLN A 10 -6.62 8.11 6.16
C GLN A 10 -5.68 7.59 5.08
N ILE A 11 -5.43 8.42 4.07
CA ILE A 11 -4.57 8.08 2.93
C ILE A 11 -3.62 9.24 2.71
N GLU A 12 -2.33 9.00 2.91
CA GLU A 12 -1.32 10.06 2.90
C GLU A 12 -0.12 9.66 2.03
N VAL A 13 0.65 10.67 1.63
CA VAL A 13 1.94 10.49 0.97
C VAL A 13 3.01 10.62 2.04
N ALA A 14 3.89 9.64 2.16
CA ALA A 14 4.98 9.66 3.13
C ALA A 14 6.31 9.34 2.46
N ASP A 15 7.40 9.90 2.99
CA ASP A 15 8.74 9.49 2.63
C ASP A 15 8.95 8.02 3.03
N SER A 16 9.58 7.26 2.14
CA SER A 16 9.93 5.86 2.39
C SER A 16 11.37 5.59 2.00
N VAL A 17 11.87 4.45 2.47
CA VAL A 17 13.17 3.91 2.10
C VAL A 17 12.91 2.51 1.59
N ALA A 18 13.40 2.19 0.39
CA ALA A 18 13.51 0.80 -0.01
C ALA A 18 14.96 0.40 0.02
N GLN A 19 15.15 -0.90 0.15
CA GLN A 19 16.44 -1.53 0.21
C GLN A 19 16.60 -2.35 -1.06
N ALA A 20 17.70 -2.11 -1.77
CA ALA A 20 18.06 -2.95 -2.90
C ALA A 20 18.76 -4.21 -2.38
N GLY A 21 18.13 -5.39 -2.53
CA GLY A 21 18.78 -6.67 -2.29
C GLY A 21 17.85 -7.77 -1.78
N SER A 22 18.10 -9.01 -2.20
CA SER A 22 17.38 -10.20 -1.73
C SER A 22 17.97 -10.78 -0.43
N GLY A 23 18.55 -9.93 0.44
CA GLY A 23 19.08 -10.32 1.76
C GLY A 23 20.60 -10.55 1.86
N SER A 24 21.40 -10.21 0.83
CA SER A 24 22.86 -10.47 0.83
C SER A 24 23.74 -9.34 0.29
N LEU A 25 23.17 -8.27 -0.28
CA LEU A 25 23.89 -7.08 -0.72
C LEU A 25 23.90 -6.02 0.40
N PRO A 26 24.93 -5.15 0.47
CA PRO A 26 24.90 -3.99 1.37
C PRO A 26 23.59 -3.24 1.16
N LEU A 27 22.85 -3.01 2.23
CA LEU A 27 21.55 -2.32 2.22
C LEU A 27 21.78 -0.87 1.84
N GLU A 28 21.93 -0.58 0.56
CA GLU A 28 21.87 0.78 0.09
C GLU A 28 20.41 1.24 0.21
N GLU A 29 20.21 2.17 1.13
CA GLU A 29 18.94 2.83 1.34
C GLU A 29 18.69 3.77 0.18
N ILE A 30 17.64 3.49 -0.60
CA ILE A 30 17.24 4.35 -1.71
C ILE A 30 16.02 5.14 -1.24
N PRO A 31 16.11 6.49 -1.15
CA PRO A 31 14.94 7.33 -0.86
C PRO A 31 13.80 7.07 -1.84
N SER A 32 12.56 7.08 -1.35
CA SER A 32 11.33 6.91 -2.14
C SER A 32 10.14 7.56 -1.44
N ILE A 33 8.98 7.32 -2.01
CA ILE A 33 7.70 7.79 -1.56
C ILE A 33 6.77 6.58 -1.50
N ALA A 34 5.98 6.49 -0.43
CA ALA A 34 4.92 5.52 -0.28
C ALA A 34 3.56 6.20 -0.12
N ILE A 35 2.51 5.50 -0.52
CA ILE A 35 1.15 5.79 -0.07
C ILE A 35 0.91 5.02 1.23
N THR A 36 0.58 5.73 2.29
CA THR A 36 0.19 5.15 3.58
C THR A 36 -1.32 5.11 3.69
N ILE A 37 -1.85 4.02 4.24
CA ILE A 37 -3.29 3.79 4.35
C ILE A 37 -3.61 3.27 5.75
N LEU A 38 -4.45 4.02 6.47
CA LEU A 38 -5.11 3.57 7.69
C LEU A 38 -6.62 3.45 7.44
N PRO A 39 -7.17 2.22 7.34
CA PRO A 39 -8.60 2.01 7.20
C PRO A 39 -9.37 2.41 8.47
N ALA A 40 -10.62 2.84 8.31
CA ALA A 40 -11.45 3.30 9.44
C ALA A 40 -12.32 2.18 10.06
N ASP A 41 -12.73 1.22 9.24
CA ASP A 41 -13.77 0.23 9.55
C ASP A 41 -13.27 -1.21 9.59
N ILE A 42 -12.02 -1.44 9.20
CA ILE A 42 -11.33 -2.74 9.27
C ILE A 42 -9.92 -2.54 9.81
N SER A 43 -9.26 -3.62 10.22
CA SER A 43 -7.84 -3.55 10.62
C SER A 43 -6.92 -3.42 9.40
N VAL A 44 -5.73 -2.84 9.59
CA VAL A 44 -4.69 -2.75 8.56
C VAL A 44 -4.24 -4.14 8.08
N ALA A 45 -4.14 -5.10 9.00
CA ALA A 45 -3.81 -6.48 8.70
C ALA A 45 -4.88 -7.16 7.83
N GLU A 46 -6.16 -6.88 8.11
CA GLU A 46 -7.26 -7.38 7.29
C GLU A 46 -7.25 -6.75 5.89
N LEU A 47 -7.05 -5.44 5.77
CA LEU A 47 -6.88 -4.77 4.48
C LEU A 47 -5.74 -5.40 3.67
N ALA A 48 -4.57 -5.60 4.29
CA ALA A 48 -3.42 -6.24 3.64
C ALA A 48 -3.71 -7.69 3.24
N GLY A 49 -4.51 -8.42 4.02
CA GLY A 49 -4.97 -9.77 3.68
C GLY A 49 -5.86 -9.79 2.45
N ARG A 50 -6.88 -8.91 2.43
CA ARG A 50 -7.84 -8.77 1.31
C ARG A 50 -7.13 -8.37 0.02
N LEU A 51 -6.20 -7.43 0.08
CA LEU A 51 -5.40 -7.01 -1.08
C LEU A 51 -4.54 -8.12 -1.65
N ARG A 52 -3.91 -8.94 -0.79
CA ARG A 52 -3.07 -10.08 -1.21
C ARG A 52 -3.88 -11.19 -1.87
N GLN A 53 -5.14 -11.35 -1.48
CA GLN A 53 -6.05 -12.37 -2.01
C GLN A 53 -6.90 -11.86 -3.20
N GLY A 54 -6.88 -10.55 -3.46
CA GLY A 54 -7.62 -9.92 -4.55
C GLY A 54 -7.00 -10.15 -5.93
N VAL A 55 -7.68 -9.65 -6.96
CA VAL A 55 -7.22 -9.67 -8.35
C VAL A 55 -7.28 -8.24 -8.93
N PRO A 56 -6.13 -7.61 -9.25
CA PRO A 56 -4.77 -8.14 -9.02
C PRO A 56 -4.43 -8.21 -7.52
N ALA A 57 -3.49 -9.10 -7.19
CA ALA A 57 -2.96 -9.19 -5.85
C ALA A 57 -2.02 -8.02 -5.58
N VAL A 58 -2.27 -7.28 -4.51
CA VAL A 58 -1.45 -6.14 -4.09
C VAL A 58 -0.77 -6.47 -2.77
N VAL A 59 0.54 -6.26 -2.70
CA VAL A 59 1.34 -6.52 -1.50
C VAL A 59 2.05 -5.24 -1.08
N GLY A 60 1.77 -4.81 0.15
CA GLY A 60 2.51 -3.78 0.86
C GLY A 60 3.12 -4.32 2.14
N TYR A 61 3.70 -3.44 2.94
CA TYR A 61 4.18 -3.75 4.29
C TYR A 61 3.45 -2.90 5.32
N ILE A 62 3.37 -3.40 6.55
CA ILE A 62 2.73 -2.68 7.66
C ILE A 62 3.82 -2.05 8.52
N ARG A 63 3.71 -0.75 8.77
CA ARG A 63 4.60 -0.01 9.68
C ARG A 63 3.80 1.11 10.35
N ASP A 64 3.99 1.27 11.65
CA ASP A 64 3.31 2.28 12.47
C ASP A 64 1.78 2.26 12.31
N ASP A 65 1.20 1.05 12.27
CA ASP A 65 -0.23 0.80 12.05
C ASP A 65 -0.79 1.38 10.73
N HIS A 66 0.05 1.55 9.73
CA HIS A 66 -0.37 1.91 8.37
C HIS A 66 0.06 0.83 7.40
N LEU A 67 -0.73 0.61 6.35
CA LEU A 67 -0.28 -0.13 5.18
C LEU A 67 0.51 0.82 4.29
N HIS A 68 1.74 0.44 3.93
CA HIS A 68 2.61 1.19 3.04
C HIS A 68 2.69 0.51 1.69
N LEU A 69 2.45 1.28 0.63
CA LEU A 69 2.62 0.89 -0.76
C LEU A 69 3.71 1.78 -1.36
N ASP A 70 4.92 1.23 -1.53
CA ASP A 70 6.06 1.99 -2.06
C ASP A 70 5.89 2.21 -3.57
N MET A 71 5.87 3.48 -3.97
CA MET A 71 5.60 3.86 -5.36
C MET A 71 6.74 3.48 -6.30
N ARG A 72 7.95 3.17 -5.78
CA ARG A 72 9.04 2.66 -6.62
C ARG A 72 8.73 1.31 -7.24
N THR A 73 7.86 0.50 -6.63
CA THR A 73 7.49 -0.83 -7.12
C THR A 73 6.16 -0.85 -7.86
N ILE A 74 5.57 0.31 -8.16
CA ILE A 74 4.28 0.45 -8.83
C ILE A 74 4.51 1.22 -10.14
N ALA A 75 4.32 0.56 -11.28
CA ALA A 75 4.42 1.20 -12.58
C ALA A 75 3.21 2.11 -12.84
N GLU A 76 3.39 3.16 -13.65
CA GLU A 76 2.33 4.14 -13.94
C GLU A 76 1.05 3.49 -14.50
N HIS A 77 1.19 2.44 -15.31
CA HIS A 77 0.05 1.73 -15.89
C HIS A 77 -0.71 0.85 -14.88
N GLU A 78 -0.10 0.51 -13.73
CA GLU A 78 -0.71 -0.30 -12.67
C GLU A 78 -1.55 0.55 -11.71
N VAL A 79 -1.44 1.89 -11.76
CA VAL A 79 -2.13 2.80 -10.83
C VAL A 79 -3.65 2.63 -10.89
N ALA A 80 -4.21 2.45 -12.10
CA ALA A 80 -5.65 2.24 -12.25
C ALA A 80 -6.11 0.93 -11.58
N ASP A 81 -5.34 -0.14 -11.76
CA ASP A 81 -5.62 -1.45 -11.19
C ASP A 81 -5.47 -1.44 -9.67
N LEU A 82 -4.44 -0.75 -9.14
CA LEU A 82 -4.25 -0.55 -7.72
C LEU A 82 -5.45 0.16 -7.06
N ILE A 83 -5.95 1.23 -7.70
CA ILE A 83 -7.15 1.94 -7.21
C ILE A 83 -8.37 0.99 -7.21
N GLY A 84 -8.51 0.15 -8.23
CA GLY A 84 -9.54 -0.88 -8.30
C GLY A 84 -9.44 -1.89 -7.16
N ALA A 85 -8.24 -2.42 -6.93
CA ALA A 85 -7.96 -3.38 -5.86
C ALA A 85 -8.25 -2.80 -4.46
N LEU A 86 -7.86 -1.55 -4.20
CA LEU A 86 -8.15 -0.85 -2.93
C LEU A 86 -9.66 -0.73 -2.69
N ARG A 87 -10.43 -0.36 -3.71
CA ARG A 87 -11.88 -0.25 -3.62
C ARG A 87 -12.55 -1.61 -3.43
N ALA A 88 -12.08 -2.63 -4.12
CA ALA A 88 -12.59 -3.99 -3.95
C ALA A 88 -12.33 -4.50 -2.52
N ALA A 89 -11.11 -4.33 -2.02
CA ALA A 89 -10.73 -4.72 -0.66
C ALA A 89 -11.53 -3.96 0.43
N ALA A 90 -11.88 -2.69 0.18
CA ALA A 90 -12.71 -1.92 1.09
C ALA A 90 -14.18 -2.35 1.13
N ASN A 91 -14.64 -3.17 0.18
CA ASN A 91 -16.04 -3.62 0.06
C ASN A 91 -16.21 -5.14 0.23
N ALA A 92 -15.12 -5.89 0.41
CA ALA A 92 -15.13 -7.31 0.72
C ALA A 92 -15.64 -7.59 2.14
#